data_AF-A0AAV8Z9U9-F1
#
_entry.id   AF-A0AAV8Z9U9-F1
#
_cell.length_a   1.000
_cell.length_b   1.000
_cell.length_c   1.000
_cell.angle_alpha   90.00
_cell.angle_beta   90.00
_cell.angle_gamma   90.00
#
_symmetry.space_group_name_H-M   'P 1'
#
loop_
_entity.id
_entity.type
_entity.pdbx_description
1 polymer ?
#
loop_
_entity_poly.entity_id
_entity_poly.type
_entity_poly.pdbx_seq_one_letter_code
_entity_poly.pdbx_strand_id
1 'polypeptide(L)' 'MKLGYVLLLAYLINNVAAWDSEQLEVFDVVDEVKQNFYDLLNISQDASSSVIRSAFRSLSLKLHPDKKFGRRYVRTIP' A
#
# COMPACT_ATOMS: atom_id res chain seq x y z
N MET A 1 32.71 -4.24 27.28
CA MET A 1 31.77 -3.12 27.06
C MET A 1 31.02 -3.26 25.73
N LYS A 2 31.69 -3.25 24.56
CA LYS A 2 31.05 -3.34 23.23
C LYS A 2 30.25 -4.63 22.99
N LEU A 3 30.73 -5.78 23.48
CA LEU A 3 30.05 -7.08 23.31
C LEU A 3 28.67 -7.12 23.98
N GLY A 4 28.51 -6.47 25.14
CA GLY A 4 27.22 -6.39 25.83
C GLY A 4 26.18 -5.60 25.03
N TYR A 5 26.61 -4.51 24.38
CA TYR A 5 25.73 -3.75 23.49
C TYR A 5 25.30 -4.57 22.28
N VAL A 6 26.19 -5.38 21.70
CA VAL A 6 25.86 -6.26 20.56
C VAL A 6 24.84 -7.32 20.96
N LEU A 7 25.00 -7.95 22.13
CA LEU A 7 24.08 -8.97 22.63
C LEU A 7 22.71 -8.37 23.00
N LEU A 8 22.70 -7.17 23.60
CA LEU A 8 21.47 -6.43 23.88
C LEU A 8 20.73 -6.09 22.57
N LEU A 9 21.45 -5.60 21.57
CA LEU A 9 20.86 -5.26 20.27
C LEU A 9 20.26 -6.49 19.60
N ALA A 10 20.97 -7.62 19.62
CA ALA A 10 20.49 -8.89 19.08
C ALA A 10 19.21 -9.36 19.78
N TYR A 11 19.15 -9.26 21.11
CA TYR A 11 17.95 -9.62 21.88
C TYR A 11 16.74 -8.74 21.52
N LEU A 12 16.95 -7.44 21.35
CA LEU A 12 15.89 -6.49 20.98
C LEU A 12 15.36 -6.74 19.56
N ILE A 13 16.22 -7.05 18.60
CA ILE A 13 15.82 -7.32 17.21
C ILE A 13 14.95 -8.58 17.11
N ASN A 14 15.24 -9.61 17.92
CA ASN A 14 14.45 -10.85 17.94
C ASN A 14 13.04 -10.68 18.55
N ASN A 15 12.79 -9.59 19.28
CA ASN A 15 11.47 -9.30 19.85
C ASN A 15 10.63 -8.37 18.98
N VAL A 16 11.12 -7.98 17.80
CA VAL A 16 10.33 -7.19 16.87
C VAL A 16 9.30 -8.09 16.20
N ALA A 17 8.02 -7.74 16.34
CA ALA A 17 6.98 -8.29 15.48
C ALA A 17 7.22 -7.74 14.07
N ALA A 18 7.97 -8.49 13.27
CA ALA A 18 8.22 -8.15 11.88
C ALA A 18 6.92 -8.23 11.06
N TRP A 19 6.91 -7.59 9.89
CA TRP A 19 5.79 -7.64 8.96
C TRP A 19 5.45 -9.08 8.57
N ASP A 20 4.16 -9.37 8.45
CA ASP A 20 3.69 -10.67 8.00
C ASP A 20 3.92 -10.86 6.49
N SER A 21 3.82 -12.11 6.01
CA SER A 21 4.05 -12.42 4.60
C SER A 21 3.09 -11.70 3.66
N GLU A 22 1.85 -11.47 4.11
CA GLU A 22 0.79 -10.81 3.32
C GLU A 22 1.07 -9.30 3.16
N GLN A 23 1.61 -8.66 4.20
CA GLN A 23 2.10 -7.28 4.19
C GLN A 23 3.31 -7.14 3.26
N LEU A 24 4.10 -8.21 3.07
CA LEU A 24 5.27 -8.20 2.21
C LEU A 24 4.92 -8.28 0.72
N GLU A 25 3.85 -9.00 0.35
CA GLU A 25 3.36 -9.10 -1.04
C GLU A 25 2.94 -7.73 -1.62
N VAL A 26 2.59 -6.78 -0.76
CA VAL A 26 2.25 -5.40 -1.17
C VAL A 26 3.47 -4.68 -1.78
N PHE A 27 4.70 -5.05 -1.43
CA PHE A 27 5.91 -4.42 -1.97
C PHE A 27 6.24 -4.88 -3.39
N ASP A 28 5.92 -6.13 -3.74
CA ASP A 28 6.11 -6.63 -5.12
C ASP A 28 5.27 -5.81 -6.12
N VAL A 29 4.09 -5.37 -5.71
CA VAL A 29 3.20 -4.52 -6.51
C VAL A 29 3.78 -3.11 -6.73
N VAL A 30 4.55 -2.58 -5.78
CA VAL A 30 5.20 -1.25 -5.92
C VAL A 30 6.32 -1.31 -6.94
N ASP A 31 7.13 -2.36 -6.86
CA ASP A 31 8.26 -2.54 -7.76
C ASP A 31 7.80 -2.68 -9.21
N GLU A 32 6.63 -3.29 -9.43
CA GLU A 32 6.03 -3.39 -10.76
C GLU A 32 5.47 -2.04 -11.27
N VAL A 33 4.87 -1.23 -10.39
CA VAL A 33 4.22 0.04 -10.77
C VAL A 33 5.22 1.21 -10.86
N LYS A 34 6.42 1.09 -10.26
CA LYS A 34 7.50 2.10 -10.25
C LYS A 34 7.08 3.50 -9.75
N GLN A 35 5.97 3.60 -9.04
CA GLN A 35 5.47 4.85 -8.45
C GLN A 35 5.30 4.68 -6.95
N ASN A 36 5.49 5.77 -6.22
CA ASN A 36 5.26 5.78 -4.78
C ASN A 36 3.74 5.65 -4.50
N PHE A 37 3.35 4.92 -3.45
CA PHE A 37 1.96 4.81 -3.01
C PHE A 37 1.30 6.15 -2.73
N TYR A 38 2.05 7.11 -2.19
CA TYR A 38 1.54 8.45 -1.90
C TYR A 38 1.19 9.19 -3.20
N ASP A 39 2.01 9.06 -4.24
CA ASP A 39 1.75 9.63 -5.56
C ASP A 39 0.57 8.93 -6.25
N LEU A 40 0.50 7.60 -6.14
CA LEU A 40 -0.60 6.80 -6.69
C LEU A 40 -1.95 7.14 -6.04
N LEU A 41 -1.96 7.32 -4.71
CA LEU A 41 -3.12 7.75 -3.94
C LEU A 41 -3.35 9.26 -4.01
N ASN A 42 -2.42 10.01 -4.61
CA ASN A 42 -2.41 11.47 -4.74
C ASN A 42 -2.59 12.18 -3.38
N ILE A 43 -1.80 11.78 -2.39
CA ILE A 43 -1.78 12.30 -1.03
C ILE A 43 -0.36 12.69 -0.61
N SER A 44 -0.25 13.56 0.41
CA SER A 44 1.05 13.89 1.01
C SER A 44 1.64 12.69 1.78
N GLN A 45 2.97 12.61 1.86
CA GLN A 45 3.67 11.62 2.68
C GLN A 45 3.38 11.81 4.19
N ASP A 46 3.05 13.03 4.60
CA ASP A 46 2.67 13.36 5.98
C ASP A 46 1.17 13.09 6.28
N ALA A 47 0.44 12.48 5.35
CA ALA A 47 -0.98 12.22 5.51
C ALA A 47 -1.25 11.24 6.66
N SER A 48 -2.28 11.52 7.46
CA SER A 48 -2.68 10.65 8.55
C SER A 48 -3.29 9.34 8.03
N SER A 49 -3.27 8.30 8.86
CA SER A 49 -3.80 6.98 8.50
C SER A 49 -5.28 6.98 8.09
N SER A 50 -6.08 7.94 8.57
CA SER A 50 -7.48 8.10 8.16
C SER A 50 -7.59 8.59 6.71
N VAL A 51 -6.71 9.49 6.29
CA VAL A 51 -6.64 10.03 4.92
C VAL A 51 -6.21 8.93 3.95
N ILE A 52 -5.18 8.15 4.30
CA ILE A 52 -4.70 7.02 3.49
C ILE A 52 -5.84 6.04 3.20
N ARG A 53 -6.58 5.60 4.23
CA ARG A 53 -7.72 4.67 4.06
C ARG A 53 -8.83 5.26 3.21
N SER A 54 -9.12 6.56 3.36
CA SER A 54 -10.16 7.25 2.58
C SER A 54 -9.78 7.36 1.10
N ALA A 55 -8.54 7.77 0.81
CA ALA A 55 -8.00 7.89 -0.54
C ALA A 55 -7.95 6.52 -1.23
N PHE A 56 -7.47 5.49 -0.53
CA PHE A 56 -7.47 4.11 -1.03
C PHE A 56 -8.87 3.64 -1.42
N ARG A 57 -9.85 3.72 -0.50
CA ARG A 57 -11.25 3.33 -0.79
C ARG A 57 -11.81 4.06 -2.01
N SER A 58 -11.55 5.36 -2.10
CA SER A 58 -12.01 6.19 -3.22
C SER A 58 -11.39 5.79 -4.55
N LEU A 59 -10.09 5.46 -4.56
CA LEU A 59 -9.37 5.02 -5.75
C LEU A 59 -9.78 3.61 -6.17
N SER A 60 -9.86 2.67 -5.23
CA SER A 60 -10.35 1.30 -5.47
C SER A 60 -11.74 1.32 -6.09
N LEU A 61 -12.66 2.17 -5.61
CA LEU A 61 -14.00 2.31 -6.20
C LEU A 61 -14.00 2.86 -7.63
N LYS A 62 -13.00 3.68 -8.01
CA LYS A 62 -12.86 4.22 -9.37
C LYS A 62 -12.27 3.18 -10.33
N LEU A 63 -11.34 2.37 -9.84
CA LEU A 63 -10.60 1.37 -10.62
C LEU A 63 -11.23 -0.02 -10.55
N HIS A 64 -12.25 -0.22 -9.70
CA HIS A 64 -12.90 -1.52 -9.54
C HIS A 64 -13.39 -2.06 -10.89
N PRO A 65 -12.99 -3.28 -11.29
CA PRO A 65 -13.27 -3.83 -12.62
C PRO A 65 -14.77 -3.91 -12.90
N ASP A 66 -15.58 -4.24 -11.88
CA ASP A 66 -17.04 -4.33 -11.97
C ASP A 66 -17.72 -3.00 -12.38
N LYS A 67 -17.16 -1.85 -11.96
CA LYS A 67 -17.77 -0.54 -12.24
C LYS A 67 -17.48 -0.04 -13.66
N LYS A 68 -16.47 -0.62 -14.33
CA LYS A 68 -16.04 -0.22 -15.68
C LYS A 68 -16.63 -1.12 -16.78
N PHE A 69 -17.19 -2.28 -16.45
CA PHE A 69 -17.79 -3.23 -17.41
C PHE A 69 -19.29 -3.02 -17.70
N GLY A 70 -19.90 -1.93 -17.23
CA GLY A 70 -21.34 -1.68 -17.37
C GLY A 70 -21.76 -0.46 -18.21
N ARG A 71 -20.85 0.31 -18.80
CA ARG A 71 -21.21 1.61 -19.44
C ARG A 71 -20.48 1.92 -20.75
N ARG A 72 -20.45 0.98 -21.71
CA ARG A 72 -20.01 1.34 -23.07
C ARG A 72 -20.71 0.67 -24.25
N TYR A 73 -21.79 -0.09 -24.05
CA TYR A 73 -22.46 -0.75 -25.19
C TYR A 73 -23.80 -0.11 -25.63
N VAL A 74 -24.44 0.75 -24.84
CA VAL A 74 -25.84 1.16 -25.11
C VAL A 74 -26.00 2.64 -25.52
N ARG A 75 -24.97 3.31 -26.06
CA ARG A 75 -25.11 4.72 -26.49
C ARG A 75 -24.51 5.07 -27.85
N THR A 76 -24.29 4.10 -28.72
CA THR A 76 -23.97 4.37 -30.13
C THR A 76 -24.61 3.30 -31.00
N ILE A 77 -25.90 3.46 -31.27
CA ILE A 77 -26.53 2.87 -32.46
C ILE A 77 -27.26 4.05 -33.13
N PRO A 78 -26.85 4.45 -34.35
CA PRO A 78 -27.57 5.46 -35.13
C PRO A 78 -28.96 4.98 -35.54
#